data_AF-A0A816DZJ0-F1
#
_entry.id   AF-A0A816DZJ0-F1
#
_cell.length_a   1.000
_cell.length_b   1.000
_cell.length_c   1.000
_cell.angle_alpha   90.00
_cell.angle_beta   90.00
_cell.angle_gamma   90.00
#
_symmetry.space_group_name_H-M   'P 1'
#
loop_
_entity.id
_entity.type
_entity.pdbx_description
1 polymer ?
#
loop_
_entity_poly.entity_id
_entity_poly.type
_entity_poly.pdbx_seq_one_letter_code
_entity_poly.pdbx_strand_id
1 'polypeptide(L)' 'CHTFEQRLWKLLPVVIGPYSILMPMAMVFPGCTLEGNNVIHPCTLIMKNDHLPINTQWHGCPATMTLHTAEER' A
#
# COMPACT_ATOMS: atom_id res chain seq x y z
N CYS A 1 -10.14 1.49 6.22
CA CYS A 1 -9.52 0.36 6.96
C CYS A 1 -9.60 0.66 8.46
N HIS A 2 -9.47 -0.33 9.34
CA HIS A 2 -9.44 -0.13 10.80
C HIS A 2 -8.32 -0.94 11.44
N THR A 3 -7.77 -0.47 12.56
CA THR A 3 -6.91 -1.26 13.45
C THR A 3 -7.47 -1.21 14.86
N PHE A 4 -7.19 -2.23 15.67
CA PHE A 4 -7.51 -2.24 17.09
C PHE A 4 -6.22 -2.20 17.89
N GLU A 5 -5.92 -1.03 18.44
CA GLU A 5 -4.67 -0.75 19.15
C GLU A 5 -4.99 -0.35 20.58
N GLN A 6 -4.39 -1.03 21.57
CA GLN A 6 -4.54 -0.66 22.97
C GLN A 6 -6.02 -0.54 23.43
N ARG A 7 -6.86 -1.44 22.93
CA ARG A 7 -8.32 -1.47 23.19
C ARG A 7 -9.13 -0.35 22.53
N LEU A 8 -8.53 0.40 21.62
CA LEU A 8 -9.19 1.46 20.85
C LEU A 8 -9.23 1.10 19.37
N TRP A 9 -10.40 1.30 18.76
CA TRP A 9 -10.52 1.24 17.31
C TRP A 9 -9.95 2.52 16.69
N LYS A 10 -8.98 2.38 15.79
CA LYS A 10 -8.46 3.48 14.97
C LYS A 10 -9.01 3.33 13.56
N LEU A 11 -9.79 4.31 13.13
CA LEU A 11 -10.37 4.37 11.81
C LEU A 11 -9.86 5.63 11.11
N LEU A 12 -9.27 5.42 9.94
CA LEU A 12 -8.84 6.48 9.04
C LEU A 12 -9.17 6.04 7.61
N PRO A 13 -9.46 7.00 6.71
CA PRO A 13 -9.65 6.69 5.31
C PRO A 13 -8.37 6.05 4.74
N VAL A 14 -8.56 5.19 3.74
CA VAL A 14 -7.50 4.74 2.85
C VAL A 14 -7.89 5.25 1.47
N VAL A 15 -7.03 6.08 0.88
CA VAL A 15 -7.28 6.65 -0.45
C VAL A 15 -6.50 5.83 -1.46
N ILE A 16 -7.23 5.23 -2.41
CA ILE A 16 -6.63 4.47 -3.51
C ILE A 16 -6.80 5.27 -4.78
N GLY A 17 -5.70 5.78 -5.30
CA GLY A 17 -5.64 6.52 -6.55
C GLY A 17 -5.95 5.64 -7.76
N PRO A 18 -6.29 6.25 -8.90
CA PRO A 18 -6.73 5.55 -10.10
C PRO A 18 -5.67 4.57 -10.61
N TYR A 19 -6.13 3.47 -11.22
CA TYR A 19 -5.28 2.43 -11.82
C TYR A 19 -4.32 1.71 -10.86
N SER A 20 -4.46 1.91 -9.55
CA SER A 20 -3.66 1.16 -8.56
C SER A 20 -4.12 -0.29 -8.50
N ILE A 21 -3.17 -1.20 -8.35
CA ILE A 21 -3.39 -2.64 -8.27
C ILE A 21 -3.02 -3.11 -6.87
N LEU A 22 -3.99 -3.71 -6.18
CA LEU A 22 -3.79 -4.45 -4.94
C LEU A 22 -3.82 -5.94 -5.24
N MET A 23 -2.67 -6.60 -5.13
CA MET A 23 -2.57 -8.04 -5.35
C MET A 23 -3.09 -8.85 -4.15
N PRO A 24 -3.34 -10.16 -4.32
CA PRO A 24 -3.91 -10.99 -3.27
C PRO A 24 -3.15 -10.88 -1.94
N MET A 25 -3.90 -10.80 -0.84
CA MET A 25 -3.37 -10.70 0.53
C MET A 25 -2.52 -9.45 0.82
N ALA A 26 -2.50 -8.46 -0.09
CA ALA A 26 -1.96 -7.14 0.23
C ALA A 26 -2.85 -6.46 1.30
N MET A 27 -2.21 -5.87 2.31
CA MET A 27 -2.87 -5.15 3.39
C MET A 27 -2.44 -3.69 3.38
N VAL A 28 -3.42 -2.79 3.47
CA VAL A 28 -3.20 -1.34 3.56
C VAL A 28 -3.79 -0.82 4.85
N PHE A 29 -2.94 -0.29 5.73
CA PHE A 29 -3.36 0.19 7.04
C PHE A 29 -4.10 1.54 6.98
N PRO A 30 -4.84 1.91 8.04
CA PRO A 30 -5.58 3.16 8.08
C PRO A 30 -4.67 4.39 7.84
N GLY A 31 -5.18 5.38 7.12
CA GLY A 31 -4.50 6.65 6.86
C GLY A 31 -3.61 6.66 5.63
N CYS A 32 -3.49 5.56 4.90
CA CYS A 32 -2.65 5.50 3.71
C CYS A 32 -3.26 6.24 2.52
N THR A 33 -2.38 6.80 1.68
CA THR A 33 -2.74 7.39 0.39
C THR A 33 -1.88 6.80 -0.71
N LEU A 34 -2.50 6.27 -1.74
CA LEU A 34 -1.88 5.85 -2.99
C LEU A 34 -2.26 6.88 -4.05
N GLU A 35 -1.29 7.56 -4.66
CA GLU A 35 -1.58 8.61 -5.63
C GLU A 35 -2.13 8.09 -6.97
N GLY A 36 -1.79 6.84 -7.36
CA GLY A 36 -2.26 6.22 -8.60
C GLY A 36 -1.18 5.41 -9.33
N ASN A 37 -1.62 4.49 -10.19
CA ASN A 37 -0.73 3.54 -10.88
C ASN A 37 0.22 2.78 -9.94
N ASN A 38 -0.16 2.63 -8.66
CA ASN A 38 0.66 1.94 -7.68
C ASN A 38 0.45 0.44 -7.82
N VAL A 39 1.52 -0.36 -7.72
CA VAL A 39 1.41 -1.83 -7.68
C VAL A 39 1.83 -2.33 -6.31
N ILE A 40 0.88 -2.87 -5.57
CA ILE A 40 1.12 -3.49 -4.27
C ILE A 40 1.12 -5.00 -4.47
N HIS A 41 2.29 -5.62 -4.33
CA HIS A 41 2.51 -7.03 -4.63
C HIS A 41 1.91 -7.96 -3.57
N PRO A 42 1.79 -9.28 -3.84
CA PRO A 42 1.11 -10.20 -2.94
C PRO A 42 1.75 -10.20 -1.56
N CYS A 43 0.94 -10.40 -0.52
CA CYS A 43 1.40 -10.47 0.88
C CYS A 43 2.20 -9.22 1.37
N THR A 44 1.98 -8.07 0.74
CA THR A 44 2.64 -6.81 1.11
C THR A 44 1.84 -6.04 2.17
N LEU A 45 2.52 -5.45 3.16
CA LEU A 45 1.92 -4.64 4.22
C LEU A 45 2.33 -3.17 4.10
N ILE A 46 1.40 -2.32 3.67
CA ILE A 46 1.55 -0.86 3.71
C ILE A 46 1.21 -0.36 5.11
N MET A 47 2.13 0.40 5.71
CA MET A 47 2.04 0.83 7.09
C MET A 47 1.14 2.05 7.25
N LYS A 48 0.63 2.26 8.46
CA LYS A 48 -0.28 3.37 8.78
C LYS A 48 0.30 4.71 8.32
N ASN A 49 -0.57 5.56 7.77
CA ASN A 49 -0.21 6.91 7.29
C ASN A 49 0.87 6.95 6.18
N ASP A 50 1.19 5.83 5.53
CA ASP A 50 2.12 5.85 4.40
C ASP A 50 1.52 6.60 3.20
N HIS A 51 2.38 7.33 2.51
CA HIS A 51 2.06 8.03 1.27
C HIS A 51 2.86 7.43 0.12
N LEU A 52 2.16 6.81 -0.82
CA LEU A 52 2.74 6.09 -1.96
C LEU A 52 2.67 7.00 -3.19
N PRO A 53 3.83 7.50 -3.69
CA PRO A 53 3.88 8.36 -4.87
C PRO A 53 3.38 7.64 -6.13
N ILE A 54 2.90 8.39 -7.12
CA ILE A 54 2.43 7.85 -8.39
C ILE A 54 3.46 6.93 -9.09
N ASN A 55 3.00 5.89 -9.77
CA ASN A 55 3.83 4.96 -10.57
C ASN A 55 4.91 4.19 -9.78
N THR A 56 4.65 3.88 -8.50
CA THR A 56 5.59 3.11 -7.64
C THR A 56 5.12 1.69 -7.41
N GLN A 57 6.07 0.77 -7.18
CA GLN A 57 5.79 -0.63 -6.83
C GLN A 57 6.32 -0.96 -5.44
N TRP A 58 5.59 -1.80 -4.72
CA TRP A 58 5.85 -2.06 -3.31
C TRP A 58 5.76 -3.56 -2.98
N HIS A 59 6.73 -4.04 -2.20
CA HIS A 59 6.80 -5.42 -1.74
C HIS A 59 7.20 -5.50 -0.27
N GLY A 60 6.76 -6.56 0.41
CA GLY A 60 7.27 -6.96 1.72
C GLY A 60 6.38 -6.58 2.90
N CYS A 61 6.80 -6.99 4.09
CA CYS A 61 6.10 -6.76 5.35
C CYS A 61 7.12 -6.38 6.44
N PRO A 62 7.40 -5.08 6.69
CA PRO A 62 6.74 -3.91 6.09
C PRO A 62 7.16 -3.67 4.63
N ALA A 63 6.30 -2.97 3.89
CA ALA A 63 6.53 -2.72 2.48
C ALA A 63 7.74 -1.79 2.23
N THR A 64 8.50 -2.10 1.18
CA THR A 64 9.58 -1.26 0.67
C THR A 64 9.33 -1.01 -0.81
N MET A 65 9.71 0.18 -1.29
CA MET A 65 9.59 0.51 -2.71
C MET A 65 10.62 -0.30 -3.51
N THR A 66 10.15 -1.02 -4.51
CA THR A 66 11.02 -1.70 -5.48
C THR A 66 11.15 -0.82 -6.71
N LEU A 67 12.39 -0.48 -7.06
CA LEU A 67 12.66 0.19 -8.34
C LEU A 67 12.33 -0.79 -9.46
N HIS A 68 11.51 -0.36 -10.40
CA HIS A 68 11.25 -1.15 -11.61
C HIS A 68 12.54 -1.19 -12.45
N THR A 69 13.29 -2.28 -12.37
CA THR A 69 14.24 -2.62 -13.43
C THR A 69 13.39 -2.95 -14.65
N ALA A 70 13.41 -2.07 -15.65
CA ALA A 70 12.83 -2.39 -16.94
C ALA A 70 13.66 -3.48 -17.61
N GLU A 71 13.43 -4.74 -17.26
CA GLU A 71 13.95 -5.91 -17.98
C GLU A 71 12.82 -6.61 -18.74
N GLU A 72 12.91 -6.44 -20.07
CA GLU A 72 12.51 -7.31 -21.18
C GLU A 72 11.05 -7.81 -21.32
N ARG A 73 10.35 -7.10 -22.22
CA ARG A 73 9.79 -7.58 -23.51
C ARG A 73 8.97 -8.87 -23.53
#